data_AF-A0A358SQ05-F1
#
_entry.id   AF-A0A358SQ05-F1
#
_cell.length_a   1.000
_cell.length_b   1.000
_cell.length_c   1.000
_cell.angle_alpha   90.00
_cell.angle_beta   90.00
_cell.angle_gamma   90.00
#
_symmetry.space_group_name_H-M   'P 1'
#
loop_
_entity.id
_entity.type
_entity.pdbx_description
1 polymer ?
#
loop_
_entity_poly.entity_id
_entity_poly.type
_entity_poly.pdbx_seq_one_letter_code
_entity_poly.pdbx_strand_id
1 'polypeptide(L)' 'LSGHNSYWTWGPGHAADSTVLVVDALGQLRPYFASCRLLTTFNPPYHVQNGWTGLQIGVCTGPVASWRTLWPHLRHYG' A
#
# COMPACT_ATOMS: atom_id res chain seq x y z
N LEU A 1 4.58 2.44 2.83
CA LEU A 1 4.18 1.53 3.92
C LEU A 1 4.59 0.13 3.48
N SER A 2 5.52 -0.54 4.17
CA SER A 2 5.96 -1.89 3.78
C SER A 2 5.85 -2.82 4.98
N GLY A 3 5.01 -3.86 4.86
CA GLY A 3 5.01 -4.98 5.81
C GLY A 3 6.26 -5.85 5.66
N HIS A 4 6.83 -5.88 4.45
CA HIS A 4 8.13 -6.47 4.13
C HIS A 4 9.24 -5.57 4.72
N ASN A 5 10.25 -6.15 5.37
CA ASN A 5 11.35 -5.46 6.06
C ASN A 5 11.00 -4.71 7.35
N SER A 6 9.91 -5.10 8.03
CA SER A 6 9.56 -4.58 9.37
C SER A 6 9.28 -3.07 9.46
N TYR A 7 9.25 -2.31 8.36
CA TYR A 7 8.89 -0.88 8.37
C TYR A 7 7.51 -0.61 9.01
N TRP A 8 6.65 -1.62 9.09
CA TRP A 8 5.41 -1.58 9.86
C TRP A 8 5.62 -1.17 11.34
N THR A 9 6.73 -1.56 11.98
CA THR A 9 7.01 -1.20 13.39
C THR A 9 7.28 0.29 13.57
N TRP A 10 7.68 0.98 12.50
CA TRP A 10 7.90 2.42 12.49
C TRP A 10 6.68 3.22 12.02
N GLY A 11 5.57 2.52 11.72
CA GLY A 11 4.26 2.92 12.22
C GLY A 11 3.30 3.62 11.27
N PRO A 12 2.33 4.37 11.82
CA PRO A 12 1.87 5.64 11.28
C PRO A 12 1.55 6.61 12.43
N GLY A 13 2.11 6.37 13.63
CA GLY A 13 1.93 7.17 14.86
C GLY A 13 0.68 8.06 14.89
N HIS A 14 0.92 9.38 14.77
CA HIS A 14 -0.07 10.42 14.51
C HIS A 14 0.04 10.94 13.07
N ALA A 15 -0.23 10.10 12.07
CA ALA A 15 -0.33 10.51 10.67
C ALA A 15 -1.71 11.13 10.40
N ALA A 16 -1.71 12.28 9.71
CA ALA A 16 -2.92 12.92 9.20
C ALA A 16 -3.08 12.72 7.68
N ASP A 17 -2.16 11.98 7.05
CA ASP A 17 -2.14 11.75 5.61
C ASP A 17 -3.43 11.08 5.16
N SER A 18 -4.13 11.72 4.23
CA SER A 18 -5.37 11.19 3.66
C SER A 18 -5.15 10.45 2.35
N THR A 19 -3.92 10.47 1.82
CA THR A 19 -3.55 9.92 0.50
C THR A 19 -2.34 9.02 0.65
N VAL A 20 -2.40 7.81 0.09
CA VAL A 20 -1.30 6.85 0.11
C VAL A 20 -1.00 6.29 -1.27
N LEU A 21 0.30 6.18 -1.58
CA LEU A 21 0.77 5.38 -2.70
C LEU A 21 0.80 3.91 -2.28
N VAL A 22 0.23 3.06 -3.12
CA VAL A 22 0.08 1.63 -2.89
C VAL A 22 0.86 0.89 -3.96
N VAL A 23 1.69 -0.05 -3.54
CA VAL A 23 2.45 -0.95 -4.43
C VAL A 23 2.05 -2.38 -4.08
N ASP A 24 1.51 -3.10 -5.06
CA ASP A 24 1.12 -4.50 -5.01
C ASP A 24 0.15 -4.91 -3.88
N ALA A 25 -0.56 -3.92 -3.32
CA ALA A 25 -1.54 -4.11 -2.25
C ALA A 25 -2.87 -3.40 -2.52
N LEU A 26 -3.13 -3.03 -3.77
CA LEU A 26 -4.28 -2.20 -4.14
C LEU A 26 -5.62 -2.87 -3.81
N GLY A 27 -5.72 -4.19 -4.07
CA GLY A 27 -6.91 -4.97 -3.73
C GLY A 27 -7.15 -5.05 -2.22
N GLN A 28 -6.07 -5.25 -1.46
CA GLN A 28 -6.08 -5.41 -0.01
C GLN A 28 -6.41 -4.10 0.71
N LEU A 29 -6.01 -2.95 0.16
CA LEU A 29 -6.25 -1.64 0.78
C LEU A 29 -7.62 -1.04 0.48
N ARG A 30 -8.31 -1.50 -0.57
CA ARG A 30 -9.65 -1.00 -0.95
C ARG A 30 -10.66 -0.89 0.20
N PRO A 31 -10.79 -1.86 1.12
CA PRO A 31 -11.76 -1.75 2.23
C PRO A 31 -11.45 -0.65 3.25
N TYR A 32 -10.22 -0.14 3.28
CA TYR A 32 -9.76 0.84 4.28
C TYR A 32 -9.80 2.29 3.79
N PHE A 33 -10.15 2.52 2.52
CA PHE A 33 -10.17 3.84 1.89
C PHE A 33 -11.45 4.06 1.10
N ALA A 34 -11.91 5.31 1.05
CA ALA A 34 -13.09 5.71 0.28
C ALA A 34 -12.88 5.57 -1.24
N SER A 35 -11.65 5.74 -1.71
CA SER A 35 -11.31 5.59 -3.12
C SER A 35 -9.92 5.00 -3.30
N CYS A 36 -9.79 4.08 -4.24
CA CYS A 36 -8.53 3.50 -4.68
C CYS A 36 -8.53 3.38 -6.21
N ARG A 37 -7.53 3.96 -6.86
CA ARG A 37 -7.36 3.89 -8.32
C ARG A 37 -6.00 3.32 -8.70
N LEU A 38 -6.00 2.48 -9.72
CA LEU A 38 -4.77 2.04 -10.38
C LEU A 38 -4.16 3.23 -11.13
N LEU A 39 -2.87 3.44 -10.96
CA LEU A 39 -2.11 4.44 -11.72
C LEU A 39 -1.39 3.78 -12.90
N THR A 40 -0.72 2.67 -12.64
CA THR A 40 0.05 1.93 -13.63
C THR A 40 0.34 0.51 -13.16
N THR A 41 0.83 -0.32 -14.05
CA THR A 41 1.36 -1.64 -13.75
C THR A 41 2.86 -1.63 -14.04
N PHE A 42 3.66 -1.98 -13.04
CA PHE A 42 5.10 -2.07 -13.18
C PHE A 42 5.49 -3.37 -13.88
N ASN A 43 6.31 -3.24 -14.92
CA ASN A 43 7.01 -4.33 -15.56
C ASN A 43 8.49 -3.93 -15.69
N PRO A 44 9.43 -4.80 -15.28
CA PRO A 44 10.84 -4.47 -15.33
C PRO A 44 11.27 -4.25 -16.80
N PRO A 45 12.01 -3.18 -17.10
CA PRO A 45 12.55 -2.96 -18.44
C PRO A 45 13.61 -4.02 -18.75
N TYR A 46 13.88 -4.23 -20.04
CA TYR A 46 14.93 -5.14 -20.54
C TYR A 46 14.72 -6.63 -20.21
N HIS A 47 13.49 -7.06 -19.92
CA HIS A 47 13.13 -8.46 -19.64
C HIS A 47 13.96 -9.11 -18.53
N VAL A 48 14.42 -8.31 -17.55
CA VAL A 48 15.11 -8.83 -16.38
C VAL A 48 14.17 -9.78 -15.65
N GLN A 49 14.54 -11.07 -15.60
CA GLN A 49 13.79 -12.07 -14.86
C GLN A 49 13.91 -11.78 -13.36
N ASN A 50 12.87 -11.20 -12.79
CA ASN A 50 12.70 -11.02 -11.36
C ASN A 50 11.24 -11.33 -10.97
N GLY A 51 10.98 -11.48 -9.67
CA GLY A 51 9.63 -11.70 -9.15
C GLY A 51 8.72 -10.47 -9.18
N TRP A 52 9.19 -9.35 -9.74
CA TRP A 52 8.57 -8.03 -9.63
C TRP A 52 7.97 -7.59 -10.98
N THR A 53 7.18 -8.46 -11.62
CA THR A 53 6.49 -8.19 -12.89
C THR A 53 4.98 -8.20 -12.68
N GLY A 54 4.26 -7.29 -13.34
CA GLY A 54 2.80 -7.21 -13.21
C GLY A 54 2.31 -6.55 -11.92
N LEU A 55 3.19 -5.87 -11.18
CA LEU A 55 2.83 -5.24 -9.89
C LEU A 55 1.93 -4.04 -10.11
N GLN A 56 0.86 -3.94 -9.32
CA GLN A 56 -0.05 -2.80 -9.40
C GLN A 56 0.50 -1.62 -8.59
N ILE A 57 0.62 -0.46 -9.21
CA ILE A 57 0.90 0.81 -8.53
C ILE A 57 -0.37 1.64 -8.57
N GLY A 58 -0.89 1.98 -7.40
CA GLY A 58 -2.14 2.73 -7.25
C GLY A 58 -2.05 3.83 -6.21
N VAL A 59 -3.11 4.63 -6.11
CA VAL A 59 -3.29 5.62 -5.05
C VAL A 59 -4.63 5.38 -4.38
N CYS A 60 -4.62 5.39 -3.05
CA CYS A 60 -5.83 5.34 -2.23
C CYS A 60 -5.98 6.63 -1.43
N THR A 61 -7.22 7.12 -1.30
CA THR A 61 -7.54 8.38 -0.64
C THR A 61 -8.75 8.25 0.28
N GLY A 62 -8.78 9.05 1.34
CA GLY A 62 -9.89 9.11 2.29
C GLY A 62 -9.96 7.87 3.17
N PRO A 63 -9.01 7.69 4.12
CA PRO A 63 -9.05 6.56 5.04
C PRO A 63 -10.36 6.57 5.83
N VAL A 64 -10.99 5.41 5.97
CA VAL A 64 -12.31 5.28 6.61
C VAL A 64 -12.26 5.38 8.14
N ALA A 65 -11.06 5.33 8.72
CA ALA A 65 -10.80 5.50 10.14
C ALA A 65 -9.41 6.15 10.35
N SER A 66 -9.11 6.55 11.58
CA SER A 66 -7.78 7.09 11.92
C SER A 66 -6.68 6.07 11.64
N TRP A 67 -5.47 6.55 11.31
CA TRP A 67 -4.31 5.68 11.14
C TRP A 67 -4.01 4.83 12.37
N ARG A 68 -4.26 5.33 13.58
CA ARG A 68 -4.13 4.57 14.83
C ARG A 68 -5.05 3.34 14.87
N THR A 69 -6.23 3.46 14.29
CA THR A 69 -7.22 2.38 14.16
C THR A 69 -6.86 1.43 13.03
N LEU A 70 -6.47 1.96 11.87
CA LEU A 70 -6.18 1.16 10.68
C LEU A 70 -4.87 0.36 10.81
N TRP A 71 -3.86 0.93 11.45
CA TRP A 71 -2.50 0.38 11.44
C TRP A 71 -2.34 -1.05 11.95
N PRO A 72 -2.96 -1.44 13.08
CA PRO A 72 -2.88 -2.82 13.56
C PRO A 72 -3.40 -3.84 12.54
N HIS A 73 -4.35 -3.44 11.69
CA HIS A 73 -4.93 -4.31 10.65
C HIS A 73 -4.04 -4.43 9.41
N LEU A 74 -3.10 -3.51 9.20
CA LEU A 74 -2.17 -3.51 8.07
C LEU A 74 -0.86 -4.27 8.38
N ARG A 75 -0.86 -5.10 9.43
CA ARG A 75 0.35 -5.78 9.97
C ARG A 75 0.80 -7.04 9.19
N HIS A 76 0.10 -7.46 8.15
CA HIS A 76 0.38 -8.71 7.43
C HIS A 76 0.54 -8.43 5.94
N TYR A 77 1.32 -9.14 5.14
CA TYR A 77 2.57 -9.91 5.23
C TYR A 77 3.21 -9.71 3.85
N GLY A 78 4.52 -9.88 3.74
CA GLY A 78 5.21 -9.84 2.44
C GLY A 78 4.67 -10.82 1.42
#